data_AF-A0A3D1J7D3-F1
#
_entry.id   AF-A0A3D1J7D3-F1
#
_cell.length_a   1.000
_cell.length_b   1.000
_cell.length_c   1.000
_cell.angle_alpha   90.00
_cell.angle_beta   90.00
_cell.angle_gamma   90.00
#
_symmetry.space_group_name_H-M   'P 1'
#
loop_
_entity.id
_entity.type
_entity.pdbx_description
1 polymer ?
#
loop_
_entity_poly.entity_id
_entity_poly.type
_entity_poly.pdbx_seq_one_letter_code
_entity_poly.pdbx_strand_id
1 'polypeptide(L)'
;MGKPLFKTLTVLIVGIGAVAICLLGYRQNNQKQYEQRVAYAQTAIAAEKDSLTSIADEISQLYSNDDQTFLKKDLTEDDVSKLVAKLAAVKVSADDYGIEDDALPSESTEIQEQKAALDDQLKDVEAKIKVQSAADALFTKGVSNWQKAENDVIIKGDLKDTDVGNVRENLNFFDDGAWKELVTTYLGYADAQLDRIAKLDESFKSMLKDDVVTSEVTLDKYLAVVDSISQVRNEELKEKYTKMADSISTQMGYGYYSNTTTSTTTETYSETYSESETGTDTGY
;
A
#
# COMPACT_ATOMS: atom_id res chain seq x y z
N MET A 1 -54.42 -77.22 29.03
CA MET A 1 -53.66 -77.57 27.80
C MET A 1 -54.31 -76.81 26.65
N GLY A 2 -53.78 -75.76 26.04
CA GLY A 2 -52.39 -75.42 25.78
C GLY A 2 -52.12 -75.53 24.28
N LYS A 3 -52.61 -74.57 23.47
CA LYS A 3 -52.08 -74.30 22.12
C LYS A 3 -52.23 -72.82 21.74
N PRO A 4 -51.22 -71.98 22.00
CA PRO A 4 -51.04 -70.73 21.29
C PRO A 4 -49.76 -70.81 20.45
N LEU A 5 -49.80 -71.53 19.33
CA LEU A 5 -48.66 -71.59 18.38
C LEU A 5 -48.92 -70.86 17.06
N PHE A 6 -50.09 -70.23 16.89
CA PHE A 6 -50.45 -69.53 15.64
C PHE A 6 -50.49 -68.00 15.73
N LYS A 7 -50.19 -67.39 16.90
CA LYS A 7 -50.22 -65.92 17.07
C LYS A 7 -48.84 -65.24 17.11
N THR A 8 -47.76 -66.01 17.22
CA THR A 8 -46.39 -65.48 17.33
C THR A 8 -45.66 -65.36 15.99
N LEU A 9 -46.16 -65.96 14.90
CA LEU A 9 -45.53 -65.86 13.58
C LEU A 9 -45.97 -64.61 12.78
N THR A 10 -47.18 -64.10 13.01
CA THR A 10 -47.72 -62.93 12.28
C THR A 10 -47.14 -61.60 12.78
N VAL A 11 -46.78 -61.49 14.06
CA VAL A 11 -46.22 -60.26 14.67
C VAL A 11 -44.77 -60.02 14.24
N LEU A 12 -44.03 -61.08 13.89
CA LEU A 12 -42.62 -61.00 13.49
C LEU A 12 -42.43 -60.52 12.02
N ILE A 13 -43.41 -60.77 11.14
CA ILE A 13 -43.40 -60.29 9.74
C ILE A 13 -43.81 -58.81 9.64
N VAL A 14 -44.75 -58.36 10.47
CA VAL A 14 -45.19 -56.95 10.51
C VAL A 14 -44.11 -56.04 11.13
N GLY A 15 -43.36 -56.53 12.12
CA GLY A 15 -42.27 -55.79 12.76
C GLY A 15 -41.05 -55.52 11.86
N ILE A 16 -40.69 -56.47 10.99
CA ILE A 16 -39.58 -56.30 10.02
C ILE A 16 -40.02 -55.42 8.84
N GLY A 17 -41.28 -55.53 8.40
CA GLY A 17 -41.85 -54.67 7.35
C GLY A 17 -41.89 -53.19 7.73
N ALA A 18 -42.23 -52.86 8.98
CA ALA A 18 -42.27 -51.48 9.46
C ALA A 18 -40.88 -50.83 9.54
N VAL A 19 -39.84 -51.58 9.95
CA VAL A 19 -38.46 -51.07 9.98
C VAL A 19 -37.91 -50.88 8.56
N ALA A 20 -38.23 -51.77 7.62
CA ALA A 20 -37.87 -51.63 6.22
C ALA A 20 -38.57 -50.43 5.55
N ILE A 21 -39.86 -50.19 5.85
CA ILE A 21 -40.61 -49.02 5.34
C ILE A 21 -40.11 -47.73 5.98
N CYS A 22 -39.72 -47.73 7.26
CA CYS A 22 -39.08 -46.58 7.90
C CYS A 22 -37.68 -46.30 7.33
N LEU A 23 -36.86 -47.32 7.07
CA LEU A 23 -35.54 -47.16 6.44
C LEU A 23 -35.63 -46.74 4.97
N LEU A 24 -36.56 -47.32 4.21
CA LEU A 24 -36.86 -46.90 2.83
C LEU A 24 -37.46 -45.51 2.78
N GLY A 25 -38.36 -45.16 3.71
CA GLY A 25 -38.94 -43.83 3.86
C GLY A 25 -37.90 -42.80 4.29
N TYR A 26 -36.97 -43.16 5.18
CA TYR A 26 -35.85 -42.30 5.57
C TYR A 26 -34.87 -42.12 4.41
N ARG A 27 -34.54 -43.18 3.66
CA ARG A 27 -33.75 -43.08 2.41
C ARG A 27 -34.44 -42.25 1.35
N GLN A 28 -35.73 -42.46 1.12
CA GLN A 28 -36.50 -41.75 0.11
C GLN A 28 -36.74 -40.28 0.48
N ASN A 29 -36.88 -39.97 1.77
CA ASN A 29 -36.93 -38.60 2.27
C ASN A 29 -35.57 -37.91 2.17
N ASN A 30 -34.47 -38.60 2.50
CA ASN A 30 -33.12 -38.07 2.30
C ASN A 30 -32.81 -37.86 0.81
N GLN A 31 -33.24 -38.77 -0.05
CA GLN A 31 -33.05 -38.67 -1.48
C GLN A 31 -33.86 -37.51 -2.09
N LYS A 32 -35.11 -37.29 -1.64
CA LYS A 32 -35.88 -36.10 -2.02
C LYS A 32 -35.25 -34.80 -1.53
N GLN A 33 -34.71 -34.76 -0.30
CA GLN A 33 -34.00 -33.58 0.19
C GLN A 33 -32.71 -33.33 -0.58
N TYR A 34 -31.98 -34.39 -0.96
CA TYR A 34 -30.80 -34.29 -1.79
C TYR A 34 -31.14 -33.78 -3.19
N GLU A 35 -32.14 -34.35 -3.87
CA GLU A 35 -32.63 -33.88 -5.17
C GLU A 35 -33.08 -32.41 -5.12
N GLN A 36 -33.72 -31.97 -4.02
CA GLN A 36 -34.06 -30.56 -3.80
C GLN A 36 -32.83 -29.66 -3.64
N ARG A 37 -31.78 -30.12 -2.95
CA ARG A 37 -30.51 -29.37 -2.82
C ARG A 37 -29.80 -29.26 -4.15
N VAL A 38 -29.79 -30.34 -4.94
CA VAL A 38 -29.22 -30.34 -6.30
C VAL A 38 -29.98 -29.36 -7.20
N ALA A 39 -31.32 -29.43 -7.22
CA ALA A 39 -32.13 -28.50 -8.01
C ALA A 39 -31.95 -27.04 -7.58
N TYR A 40 -31.88 -26.79 -6.26
CA TYR A 40 -31.59 -25.46 -5.73
C TYR A 40 -30.19 -24.98 -6.14
N ALA A 41 -29.15 -25.81 -5.97
CA ALA A 41 -27.77 -25.50 -6.34
C ALA A 41 -27.65 -25.16 -7.83
N GLN A 42 -28.29 -25.93 -8.72
CA GLN A 42 -28.30 -25.63 -10.16
C GLN A 42 -28.84 -24.24 -10.47
N THR A 43 -29.97 -23.86 -9.86
CA THR A 43 -30.55 -22.52 -10.07
C THR A 43 -29.75 -21.40 -9.39
N ALA A 44 -29.22 -21.68 -8.19
CA ALA A 44 -28.50 -20.69 -7.40
C ALA A 44 -27.13 -20.38 -8.01
N ILE A 45 -26.36 -21.40 -8.39
CA ILE A 45 -25.04 -21.24 -9.00
C ILE A 45 -25.13 -20.45 -10.31
N ALA A 46 -26.16 -20.71 -11.13
CA ALA A 46 -26.39 -19.92 -12.34
C ALA A 46 -26.65 -18.44 -12.04
N ALA A 47 -27.38 -18.13 -10.95
CA ALA A 47 -27.61 -16.75 -10.51
C ALA A 47 -26.37 -16.09 -9.90
N GLU A 48 -25.48 -16.87 -9.28
CA GLU A 48 -24.25 -16.36 -8.68
C GLU A 48 -23.23 -15.88 -9.72
N LYS A 49 -23.38 -16.27 -10.99
CA LYS A 49 -22.61 -15.71 -12.10
C LYS A 49 -22.81 -14.19 -12.23
N ASP A 50 -24.03 -13.71 -12.03
CA ASP A 50 -24.33 -12.27 -12.08
C ASP A 50 -23.71 -11.56 -10.86
N SER A 51 -23.71 -12.21 -9.68
CA SER A 51 -23.01 -11.72 -8.49
C SER A 51 -21.50 -11.57 -8.75
N LEU A 52 -20.85 -12.58 -9.34
CA LEU A 52 -19.42 -12.54 -9.66
C LEU A 52 -19.10 -11.45 -10.69
N THR A 53 -19.97 -11.26 -11.69
CA THR A 53 -19.81 -10.19 -12.68
C THR A 53 -19.88 -8.82 -12.00
N SER A 54 -20.85 -8.61 -11.12
CA SER A 54 -20.95 -7.37 -10.34
C SER A 54 -19.74 -7.14 -9.44
N ILE A 55 -19.20 -8.20 -8.83
CA ILE A 55 -17.99 -8.10 -8.00
C ILE A 55 -16.77 -7.77 -8.87
N ALA A 56 -16.65 -8.35 -10.07
CA ALA A 56 -15.58 -8.02 -11.02
C ALA A 56 -15.62 -6.54 -11.44
N ASP A 57 -16.81 -5.98 -11.64
CA ASP A 57 -16.98 -4.55 -11.92
C ASP A 57 -16.54 -3.69 -10.71
N GLU A 58 -16.93 -4.07 -9.49
CA GLU A 58 -16.49 -3.37 -8.27
C GLU A 58 -14.96 -3.48 -8.06
N ILE A 59 -14.35 -4.63 -8.35
CA ILE A 59 -12.89 -4.83 -8.32
C ILE A 59 -12.20 -3.94 -9.35
N SER A 60 -12.76 -3.81 -10.55
CA SER A 60 -12.23 -2.92 -11.59
C SER A 60 -12.20 -1.45 -11.13
N GLN A 61 -13.15 -1.04 -10.29
CA GLN A 61 -13.20 0.29 -9.68
C GLN A 61 -12.19 0.50 -8.53
N LEU A 62 -11.39 -0.51 -8.17
CA LEU A 62 -10.24 -0.34 -7.28
C LEU A 62 -9.04 0.24 -8.01
N TYR A 63 -9.05 0.20 -9.34
CA TYR A 63 -7.99 0.70 -10.19
C TYR A 63 -8.30 2.09 -10.75
N SER A 64 -7.25 2.82 -11.09
CA SER A 64 -7.31 4.14 -11.73
C SER A 64 -7.22 4.07 -13.25
N ASN A 65 -6.91 2.90 -13.80
CA ASN A 65 -6.76 2.66 -15.23
C ASN A 65 -7.37 1.32 -15.65
N ASP A 66 -7.81 1.24 -16.90
CA ASP A 66 -8.51 0.08 -17.46
C ASP A 66 -7.63 -1.19 -17.48
N ASP A 67 -6.31 -1.02 -17.64
CA ASP A 67 -5.35 -2.14 -17.60
C ASP A 67 -5.05 -2.64 -16.16
N GLN A 68 -5.80 -2.18 -15.16
CA GLN A 68 -5.74 -2.62 -13.76
C GLN A 68 -4.31 -2.63 -13.17
N THR A 69 -3.53 -1.62 -13.55
CA THR A 69 -2.11 -1.55 -13.17
C THR A 69 -1.93 -0.75 -11.88
N PHE A 70 -2.56 0.42 -11.82
CA PHE A 70 -2.40 1.39 -10.74
C PHE A 70 -3.69 1.46 -9.94
N LEU A 71 -3.57 1.29 -8.63
CA LEU A 71 -4.69 1.46 -7.70
C LEU A 71 -5.20 2.91 -7.73
N LYS A 72 -6.49 3.08 -7.46
CA LYS A 72 -7.07 4.41 -7.30
C LYS A 72 -6.49 5.10 -6.07
N LYS A 73 -6.51 6.43 -6.10
CA LYS A 73 -6.12 7.24 -4.95
C LYS A 73 -7.00 6.93 -3.74
N ASP A 74 -6.40 6.97 -2.55
CA ASP A 74 -7.08 6.86 -1.25
C ASP A 74 -7.81 5.51 -1.03
N LEU A 75 -7.44 4.47 -1.78
CA LEU A 75 -7.94 3.11 -1.55
C LEU A 75 -7.40 2.56 -0.22
N THR A 76 -8.29 1.97 0.59
CA THR A 76 -7.93 1.42 1.90
C THR A 76 -8.08 -0.11 1.96
N GLU A 77 -7.43 -0.75 2.94
CA GLU A 77 -7.61 -2.18 3.20
C GLU A 77 -9.06 -2.54 3.57
N ASP A 78 -9.82 -1.61 4.19
CA ASP A 78 -11.24 -1.81 4.53
C ASP A 78 -12.13 -1.88 3.29
N ASP A 79 -11.83 -1.07 2.26
CA ASP A 79 -12.54 -1.12 0.99
C ASP A 79 -12.37 -2.47 0.30
N VAL A 80 -11.15 -3.02 0.31
CA VAL A 80 -10.84 -4.35 -0.23
C VAL A 80 -11.48 -5.45 0.62
N SER A 81 -11.41 -5.33 1.95
CA SER A 81 -11.98 -6.31 2.88
C SER A 81 -13.49 -6.51 2.69
N LYS A 82 -14.22 -5.43 2.37
CA LYS A 82 -15.65 -5.50 2.02
C LYS A 82 -15.89 -6.35 0.76
N LEU A 83 -15.05 -6.22 -0.26
CA LEU A 83 -15.15 -7.01 -1.48
C LEU A 83 -14.75 -8.47 -1.26
N VAL A 84 -13.71 -8.72 -0.45
CA VAL A 84 -13.33 -10.07 -0.02
C VAL A 84 -14.51 -10.75 0.69
N ALA A 85 -15.18 -10.05 1.61
CA ALA A 85 -16.35 -10.58 2.31
C ALA A 85 -17.53 -10.85 1.36
N LYS A 86 -17.78 -9.96 0.39
CA LYS A 86 -18.82 -10.17 -0.65
C LYS A 86 -18.49 -11.40 -1.50
N LEU A 87 -17.26 -11.54 -1.97
CA LEU A 87 -16.81 -12.67 -2.78
C LEU A 87 -16.89 -13.99 -2.00
N ALA A 88 -16.50 -13.99 -0.73
CA ALA A 88 -16.60 -15.16 0.15
C ALA A 88 -18.04 -15.65 0.33
N ALA A 89 -19.03 -14.74 0.31
CA ALA A 89 -20.44 -15.08 0.45
C ALA A 89 -21.05 -15.77 -0.79
N VAL A 90 -20.42 -15.65 -1.95
CA VAL A 90 -20.88 -16.28 -3.21
C VAL A 90 -20.66 -17.79 -3.12
N LYS A 91 -21.73 -18.58 -3.23
CA LYS A 91 -21.67 -20.04 -3.11
C LYS A 91 -21.58 -20.70 -4.48
N VAL A 92 -20.55 -21.52 -4.69
CA VAL A 92 -20.25 -22.07 -6.04
C VAL A 92 -19.77 -23.52 -6.02
N SER A 93 -19.49 -24.07 -4.84
CA SER A 93 -18.96 -25.42 -4.66
C SER A 93 -20.03 -26.41 -4.22
N ALA A 94 -19.80 -27.71 -4.43
CA ALA A 94 -20.70 -28.76 -3.97
C ALA A 94 -20.87 -28.74 -2.44
N ASP A 95 -19.79 -28.46 -1.72
CA ASP A 95 -19.75 -28.32 -0.26
C ASP A 95 -20.66 -27.19 0.24
N ASP A 96 -20.72 -26.05 -0.47
CA ASP A 96 -21.59 -24.91 -0.10
C ASP A 96 -23.08 -25.27 -0.06
N TYR A 97 -23.47 -26.28 -0.83
CA TYR A 97 -24.85 -26.77 -0.96
C TYR A 97 -25.06 -28.15 -0.33
N GLY A 98 -23.99 -28.80 0.15
CA GLY A 98 -24.02 -30.15 0.70
C GLY A 98 -24.52 -31.18 -0.31
N ILE A 99 -24.01 -31.12 -1.54
CA ILE A 99 -24.24 -32.06 -2.64
C ILE A 99 -22.92 -32.74 -3.07
N GLU A 100 -22.99 -33.75 -3.92
CA GLU A 100 -21.81 -34.37 -4.55
C GLU A 100 -21.33 -33.52 -5.75
N ASP A 101 -20.03 -33.52 -6.04
CA ASP A 101 -19.44 -32.73 -7.13
C ASP A 101 -20.00 -33.08 -8.51
N ASP A 102 -20.37 -34.34 -8.73
CA ASP A 102 -20.96 -34.80 -10.00
C ASP A 102 -22.42 -34.33 -10.20
N ALA A 103 -23.03 -33.79 -9.15
CA ALA A 103 -24.38 -33.20 -9.18
C ALA A 103 -24.37 -31.69 -9.45
N LEU A 104 -23.18 -31.07 -9.54
CA LEU A 104 -23.04 -29.67 -9.91
C LEU A 104 -23.50 -29.44 -11.37
N PRO A 105 -24.04 -28.24 -11.68
CA PRO A 105 -24.29 -27.86 -13.06
C PRO A 105 -23.00 -27.82 -13.88
N SER A 106 -23.12 -28.06 -15.18
CA SER A 106 -21.97 -28.16 -16.10
C SER A 106 -21.06 -26.92 -16.12
N GLU A 107 -21.64 -25.75 -15.87
CA GLU A 107 -20.98 -24.44 -15.82
C GLU A 107 -20.30 -24.14 -14.48
N SER A 108 -20.44 -25.01 -13.46
CA SER A 108 -19.86 -24.78 -12.13
C SER A 108 -18.35 -24.62 -12.15
N THR A 109 -17.63 -25.38 -12.98
CA THR A 109 -16.16 -25.28 -13.06
C THR A 109 -15.73 -23.89 -13.49
N GLU A 110 -16.35 -23.33 -14.53
CA GLU A 110 -16.03 -21.99 -15.03
C GLU A 110 -16.36 -20.92 -13.97
N ILE A 111 -17.48 -21.05 -13.26
CA ILE A 111 -17.90 -20.11 -12.20
C ILE A 111 -16.94 -20.18 -10.99
N GLN A 112 -16.47 -21.38 -10.63
CA GLN A 112 -15.48 -21.55 -9.57
C GLN A 112 -14.11 -20.95 -9.95
N GLU A 113 -13.67 -21.15 -11.19
CA GLU A 113 -12.46 -20.53 -11.73
C GLU A 113 -12.56 -19.00 -11.74
N GLN A 114 -13.71 -18.44 -12.13
CA GLN A 114 -13.96 -17.00 -12.05
C GLN A 114 -13.86 -16.49 -10.60
N LYS A 115 -14.50 -17.17 -9.64
CA LYS A 115 -14.41 -16.79 -8.22
C LYS A 115 -12.96 -16.83 -7.72
N ALA A 116 -12.20 -17.86 -8.08
CA ALA A 116 -10.80 -17.98 -7.69
C ALA A 116 -9.94 -16.86 -8.30
N ALA A 117 -10.15 -16.51 -9.58
CA ALA A 117 -9.44 -15.42 -10.23
C ALA A 117 -9.73 -14.06 -9.55
N LEU A 118 -10.98 -13.78 -9.16
CA LEU A 118 -11.33 -12.57 -8.43
C LEU A 118 -10.71 -12.54 -7.02
N ASP A 119 -10.59 -13.69 -6.36
CA ASP A 119 -9.92 -13.81 -5.05
C ASP A 119 -8.43 -13.51 -5.17
N ASP A 120 -7.76 -14.05 -6.19
CA ASP A 120 -6.36 -13.76 -6.47
C ASP A 120 -6.14 -12.29 -6.84
N GLN A 121 -7.05 -11.68 -7.60
CA GLN A 121 -7.00 -10.24 -7.89
C GLN A 121 -7.14 -9.39 -6.61
N LEU A 122 -8.06 -9.74 -5.70
CA LEU A 122 -8.21 -9.01 -4.43
C LEU A 122 -6.97 -9.16 -3.55
N LYS A 123 -6.32 -10.33 -3.53
CA LYS A 123 -5.05 -10.54 -2.83
C LYS A 123 -3.92 -9.68 -3.40
N ASP A 124 -3.82 -9.59 -4.73
CA ASP A 124 -2.85 -8.70 -5.39
C ASP A 124 -3.07 -7.23 -5.01
N VAL A 125 -4.32 -6.76 -5.04
CA VAL A 125 -4.68 -5.39 -4.61
C VAL A 125 -4.28 -5.17 -3.15
N GLU A 126 -4.62 -6.09 -2.25
CA GLU A 126 -4.30 -5.97 -0.84
C GLU A 126 -2.78 -5.95 -0.58
N ALA A 127 -2.03 -6.77 -1.32
CA ALA A 127 -0.58 -6.77 -1.27
C ALA A 127 0.01 -5.45 -1.79
N LYS A 128 -0.51 -4.92 -2.91
CA LYS A 128 -0.11 -3.60 -3.45
C LYS A 128 -0.36 -2.47 -2.46
N ILE A 129 -1.52 -2.45 -1.78
CA ILE A 129 -1.83 -1.46 -0.72
C ILE A 129 -0.80 -1.53 0.40
N LYS A 130 -0.41 -2.72 0.85
CA LYS A 130 0.59 -2.90 1.91
C LYS A 130 1.95 -2.35 1.50
N VAL A 131 2.39 -2.60 0.27
CA VAL A 131 3.65 -2.06 -0.25
C VAL A 131 3.59 -0.54 -0.41
N GLN A 132 2.50 0.01 -0.96
CA GLN A 132 2.31 1.45 -1.08
C GLN A 132 2.31 2.13 0.29
N SER A 133 1.59 1.57 1.27
CA SER A 133 1.57 2.08 2.64
C SER A 133 2.95 2.06 3.30
N ALA A 134 3.71 0.98 3.08
CA ALA A 134 5.07 0.87 3.60
C ALA A 134 6.03 1.88 2.93
N ALA A 135 5.89 2.10 1.62
CA ALA A 135 6.65 3.11 0.89
C ALA A 135 6.27 4.55 1.33
N ASP A 136 4.97 4.82 1.50
CA ASP A 136 4.46 6.11 2.00
C ASP A 136 5.05 6.44 3.37
N ALA A 137 5.18 5.42 4.23
CA ALA A 137 5.74 5.57 5.56
C ALA A 137 7.24 5.94 5.57
N LEU A 138 7.97 5.84 4.45
CA LEU A 138 9.35 6.32 4.34
C LEU A 138 9.43 7.85 4.27
N PHE A 139 8.34 8.50 3.88
CA PHE A 139 8.29 9.93 3.59
C PHE A 139 7.48 10.70 4.64
N THR A 140 7.74 12.00 4.74
CA THR A 140 7.09 12.89 5.72
C THR A 140 5.60 13.12 5.44
N LYS A 141 5.22 13.13 4.15
CA LYS A 141 3.83 13.33 3.68
C LYS A 141 3.28 12.16 2.86
N GLY A 142 4.03 11.06 2.74
CA GLY A 142 3.73 9.99 1.79
C GLY A 142 3.99 10.36 0.34
N VAL A 143 3.60 9.47 -0.58
CA VAL A 143 3.63 9.67 -2.02
C VAL A 143 2.37 10.40 -2.47
N SER A 144 2.55 11.47 -3.24
CA SER A 144 1.45 12.31 -3.75
C SER A 144 0.67 11.67 -4.90
N ASN A 145 1.35 10.88 -5.72
CA ASN A 145 0.85 10.33 -6.98
C ASN A 145 1.30 8.86 -7.19
N TRP A 146 0.35 7.93 -7.16
CA TRP A 146 0.60 6.50 -7.36
C TRP A 146 0.34 6.02 -8.80
N GLN A 147 0.24 6.96 -9.75
CA GLN A 147 0.08 6.70 -11.18
C GLN A 147 1.32 7.13 -11.97
N LYS A 148 2.10 8.07 -11.43
CA LYS A 148 3.31 8.58 -12.07
C LYS A 148 4.30 9.09 -11.02
N ALA A 149 5.57 8.71 -11.19
CA ALA A 149 6.62 9.14 -10.28
C ALA A 149 6.82 10.66 -10.34
N GLU A 150 6.74 11.29 -9.18
CA GLU A 150 7.06 12.69 -8.95
C GLU A 150 8.19 12.77 -7.91
N ASN A 151 9.23 13.55 -8.21
CA ASN A 151 10.38 13.68 -7.33
C ASN A 151 10.17 14.81 -6.30
N ASP A 152 9.02 14.76 -5.60
CA ASP A 152 8.56 15.71 -4.59
C ASP A 152 8.61 15.13 -3.16
N VAL A 153 8.87 13.82 -3.04
CA VAL A 153 8.93 13.12 -1.77
C VAL A 153 10.14 13.53 -0.91
N ILE A 154 9.91 13.58 0.41
CA ILE A 154 10.89 13.99 1.41
C ILE A 154 10.96 12.90 2.47
N ILE A 155 12.14 12.31 2.68
CA ILE A 155 12.32 11.25 3.67
C ILE A 155 12.14 11.74 5.12
N LYS A 156 11.74 10.84 6.01
CA LYS A 156 11.74 11.08 7.46
C LYS A 156 13.17 11.25 7.98
N GLY A 157 13.33 12.03 9.05
CA GLY A 157 14.64 12.37 9.61
C GLY A 157 15.39 11.18 10.23
N ASP A 158 14.66 10.17 10.68
CA ASP A 158 15.15 8.95 11.33
C ASP A 158 15.12 7.72 10.41
N LEU A 159 14.82 7.90 9.13
CA LEU A 159 14.76 6.83 8.14
C LEU A 159 16.11 6.11 8.00
N LYS A 160 16.08 4.79 7.88
CA LYS A 160 17.28 3.95 7.68
C LYS A 160 17.24 3.22 6.35
N ASP A 161 18.42 2.84 5.86
CA ASP A 161 18.57 1.98 4.67
C ASP A 161 17.80 0.65 4.83
N THR A 162 17.74 0.11 6.05
CA THR A 162 16.98 -1.12 6.36
C THR A 162 15.48 -0.95 6.13
N ASP A 163 14.93 0.24 6.37
CA ASP A 163 13.50 0.50 6.21
C ASP A 163 13.13 0.47 4.72
N VAL A 164 13.95 1.11 3.88
CA VAL A 164 13.82 1.06 2.41
C VAL A 164 14.06 -0.37 1.89
N GLY A 165 15.04 -1.07 2.46
CA GLY A 165 15.34 -2.48 2.17
C GLY A 165 14.14 -3.40 2.38
N ASN A 166 13.43 -3.25 3.51
CA ASN A 166 12.25 -4.06 3.83
C ASN A 166 11.12 -3.87 2.80
N VAL A 167 10.89 -2.63 2.31
CA VAL A 167 9.89 -2.39 1.27
C VAL A 167 10.30 -3.08 -0.04
N ARG A 168 11.59 -3.03 -0.39
CA ARG A 168 12.15 -3.67 -1.58
C ARG A 168 12.04 -5.20 -1.51
N GLU A 169 12.24 -5.80 -0.35
CA GLU A 169 12.04 -7.24 -0.16
C GLU A 169 10.60 -7.65 -0.42
N ASN A 170 9.62 -6.90 0.09
CA ASN A 170 8.20 -7.15 -0.20
C ASN A 170 7.87 -6.94 -1.68
N LEU A 171 8.53 -5.99 -2.33
CA LEU A 171 8.34 -5.72 -3.76
C LEU A 171 8.82 -6.88 -4.65
N ASN A 172 9.77 -7.70 -4.20
CA ASN A 172 10.30 -8.83 -4.96
C ASN A 172 9.29 -9.96 -5.19
N PHE A 173 8.18 -9.99 -4.43
CA PHE A 173 7.10 -10.95 -4.64
C PHE A 173 6.17 -10.61 -5.81
N PHE A 174 6.33 -9.42 -6.41
CA PHE A 174 5.55 -8.98 -7.55
C PHE A 174 6.30 -9.18 -8.85
N ASP A 175 5.56 -9.52 -9.89
CA ASP A 175 6.06 -9.55 -11.26
C ASP A 175 6.52 -8.17 -11.73
N ASP A 176 7.43 -8.17 -12.70
CA ASP A 176 7.92 -6.93 -13.30
C ASP A 176 6.81 -6.26 -14.11
N GLY A 177 6.70 -4.93 -13.98
CA GLY A 177 5.68 -4.13 -14.63
C GLY A 177 5.66 -2.69 -14.13
N ALA A 178 4.83 -1.86 -14.75
CA ALA A 178 4.83 -0.42 -14.53
C ALA A 178 4.55 -0.01 -13.07
N TRP A 179 3.71 -0.76 -12.34
CA TRP A 179 3.48 -0.52 -10.91
C TRP A 179 4.75 -0.79 -10.08
N LYS A 180 5.44 -1.90 -10.33
CA LYS A 180 6.70 -2.25 -9.63
C LYS A 180 7.81 -1.26 -9.94
N GLU A 181 7.92 -0.82 -11.20
CA GLU A 181 8.85 0.22 -11.63
C GLU A 181 8.56 1.56 -10.92
N LEU A 182 7.29 1.92 -10.76
CA LEU A 182 6.87 3.11 -10.04
C LEU A 182 7.32 3.08 -8.58
N VAL A 183 7.01 1.98 -7.86
CA VAL A 183 7.46 1.80 -6.47
C VAL A 183 8.99 1.86 -6.39
N THR A 184 9.68 1.15 -7.28
CA THR A 184 11.16 1.14 -7.35
C THR A 184 11.73 2.55 -7.54
N THR A 185 11.08 3.36 -8.36
CA THR A 185 11.49 4.76 -8.59
C THR A 185 11.39 5.60 -7.31
N TYR A 186 10.29 5.46 -6.56
CA TYR A 186 10.14 6.12 -5.26
C TYR A 186 11.17 5.65 -4.24
N LEU A 187 11.44 4.34 -4.16
CA LEU A 187 12.50 3.81 -3.30
C LEU A 187 13.88 4.39 -3.71
N GLY A 188 14.14 4.55 -5.00
CA GLY A 188 15.35 5.21 -5.50
C GLY A 188 15.48 6.68 -5.08
N TYR A 189 14.36 7.41 -4.98
CA TYR A 189 14.37 8.77 -4.43
C TYR A 189 14.69 8.79 -2.93
N ALA A 190 14.24 7.78 -2.18
CA ALA A 190 14.64 7.62 -0.78
C ALA A 190 16.14 7.27 -0.67
N ASP A 191 16.62 6.31 -1.46
CA ASP A 191 18.04 5.91 -1.49
C ASP A 191 18.95 7.10 -1.77
N ALA A 192 18.61 7.93 -2.76
CA ALA A 192 19.42 9.11 -3.11
C ALA A 192 19.47 10.16 -1.99
N GLN A 193 18.38 10.31 -1.23
CA GLN A 193 18.35 11.22 -0.07
C GLN A 193 19.15 10.63 1.11
N LEU A 194 19.04 9.32 1.37
CA LEU A 194 19.83 8.63 2.41
C LEU A 194 21.32 8.64 2.10
N ASP A 195 21.74 8.36 0.86
CA ASP A 195 23.14 8.43 0.44
C ASP A 195 23.75 9.82 0.65
N ARG A 196 22.98 10.88 0.38
CA ARG A 196 23.39 12.26 0.67
C ARG A 196 23.61 12.49 2.16
N ILE A 197 22.68 12.04 3.00
CA ILE A 197 22.78 12.15 4.47
C ILE A 197 24.00 11.38 4.97
N ALA A 198 24.21 10.16 4.49
CA ALA A 198 25.35 9.32 4.87
C ALA A 198 26.69 10.00 4.53
N LYS A 199 26.80 10.59 3.33
CA LYS A 199 27.99 11.35 2.89
C LYS A 199 28.21 12.63 3.71
N LEU A 200 27.14 13.33 4.09
CA LEU A 200 27.23 14.46 5.01
C LEU A 200 27.72 14.01 6.39
N ASP A 201 27.15 12.94 6.94
CA ASP A 201 27.59 12.37 8.21
C ASP A 201 29.07 11.95 8.18
N GLU A 202 29.53 11.31 7.11
CA GLU A 202 30.94 10.96 6.92
C GLU A 202 31.83 12.21 6.85
N SER A 203 31.42 13.21 6.07
CA SER A 203 32.15 14.47 5.92
C SER A 203 32.29 15.17 7.27
N PHE A 204 31.20 15.33 8.03
CA PHE A 204 31.23 15.96 9.35
C PHE A 204 32.01 15.15 10.38
N LYS A 205 31.93 13.81 10.38
CA LYS A 205 32.77 12.96 11.25
C LYS A 205 34.26 13.14 10.97
N SER A 206 34.64 13.41 9.72
CA SER A 206 36.04 13.68 9.37
C SER A 206 36.48 15.10 9.74
N MET A 207 35.57 16.08 9.60
CA MET A 207 35.85 17.50 9.76
C MET A 207 35.73 17.99 11.22
N LEU A 208 34.97 17.29 12.05
CA LEU A 208 34.73 17.64 13.44
C LEU A 208 35.07 16.45 14.35
N LYS A 209 35.79 16.72 15.42
CA LYS A 209 36.01 15.79 16.53
C LYS A 209 35.76 16.51 17.83
N ASP A 210 34.84 15.99 18.65
CA ASP A 210 34.43 16.61 19.91
C ASP A 210 34.08 18.11 19.75
N ASP A 211 33.34 18.43 18.69
CA ASP A 211 32.95 19.78 18.26
C ASP A 211 34.10 20.73 17.85
N VAL A 212 35.32 20.21 17.71
CA VAL A 212 36.50 20.96 17.25
C VAL A 212 36.85 20.59 15.81
N VAL A 213 37.17 21.59 14.98
CA VAL A 213 37.63 21.36 13.61
C VAL A 213 38.92 20.55 13.58
N THR A 214 38.96 19.54 12.71
CA THR A 214 40.15 18.71 12.50
C THR A 214 41.07 19.32 11.42
N SER A 215 42.28 18.78 11.28
CA SER A 215 43.19 19.13 10.19
C SER A 215 42.67 18.73 8.80
N GLU A 216 41.61 17.93 8.72
CA GLU A 216 41.02 17.49 7.46
C GLU A 216 40.15 18.56 6.80
N VAL A 217 39.79 19.62 7.54
CA VAL A 217 38.96 20.71 7.04
C VAL A 217 39.74 21.57 6.04
N THR A 218 39.19 21.70 4.84
CA THR A 218 39.65 22.63 3.80
C THR A 218 38.49 23.47 3.30
N LEU A 219 38.76 24.60 2.65
CA LEU A 219 37.71 25.45 2.09
C LEU A 219 36.88 24.69 1.05
N ASP A 220 37.52 23.90 0.18
CA ASP A 220 36.84 23.11 -0.86
C ASP A 220 35.89 22.06 -0.25
N LYS A 221 36.35 21.32 0.79
CA LYS A 221 35.48 20.37 1.50
C LYS A 221 34.30 21.07 2.18
N TYR A 222 34.54 22.24 2.78
CA TYR A 222 33.48 23.03 3.39
C TYR A 222 32.43 23.47 2.35
N LEU A 223 32.86 24.01 1.21
CA LEU A 223 31.95 24.43 0.14
C LEU A 223 31.15 23.26 -0.43
N ALA A 224 31.79 22.09 -0.60
CA ALA A 224 31.11 20.87 -1.05
C ALA A 224 30.03 20.41 -0.05
N VAL A 225 30.31 20.49 1.27
CA VAL A 225 29.33 20.19 2.32
C VAL A 225 28.16 21.18 2.28
N VAL A 226 28.43 22.49 2.17
CA VAL A 226 27.39 23.52 2.09
C VAL A 226 26.49 23.33 0.86
N ASP A 227 27.08 23.05 -0.31
CA ASP A 227 26.31 22.74 -1.53
C ASP A 227 25.43 21.49 -1.32
N SER A 228 25.98 20.44 -0.72
CA SER A 228 25.22 19.22 -0.43
C SER A 228 24.08 19.46 0.56
N ILE A 229 24.28 20.28 1.60
CA ILE A 229 23.25 20.69 2.56
C ILE A 229 22.10 21.43 1.87
N SER A 230 22.41 22.29 0.89
CA SER A 230 21.38 23.04 0.16
C SER A 230 20.36 22.13 -0.54
N GLN A 231 20.79 20.93 -0.92
CA GLN A 231 20.00 19.90 -1.62
C GLN A 231 19.30 18.93 -0.65
N VAL A 232 19.54 19.03 0.67
CA VAL A 232 18.77 18.28 1.68
C VAL A 232 17.35 18.86 1.73
N ARG A 233 16.36 17.99 1.52
CA ARG A 233 14.94 18.37 1.46
C ARG A 233 14.24 18.36 2.82
N ASN A 234 14.71 17.53 3.74
CA ASN A 234 14.17 17.48 5.09
C ASN A 234 14.72 18.66 5.89
N GLU A 235 13.86 19.59 6.28
CA GLU A 235 14.26 20.85 6.92
C GLU A 235 14.94 20.65 8.28
N GLU A 236 14.53 19.65 9.08
CA GLU A 236 15.16 19.36 10.37
C GLU A 236 16.60 18.87 10.19
N LEU A 237 16.81 17.96 9.24
CA LEU A 237 18.16 17.48 8.89
C LEU A 237 19.00 18.61 8.28
N LYS A 238 18.41 19.44 7.42
CA LYS A 238 19.08 20.58 6.81
C LYS A 238 19.55 21.57 7.88
N GLU A 239 18.69 21.91 8.84
CA GLU A 239 19.05 22.77 9.97
C GLU A 239 20.17 22.16 10.81
N LYS A 240 20.08 20.86 11.13
CA LYS A 240 21.13 20.14 11.87
C LYS A 240 22.50 20.29 11.19
N TYR A 241 22.60 20.00 9.89
CA TYR A 241 23.86 20.09 9.17
C TYR A 241 24.32 21.53 8.96
N THR A 242 23.40 22.48 8.79
CA THR A 242 23.71 23.91 8.69
C THR A 242 24.41 24.39 9.97
N LYS A 243 23.89 24.03 11.15
CA LYS A 243 24.54 24.35 12.44
C LYS A 243 25.95 23.78 12.56
N MET A 244 26.16 22.55 12.07
CA MET A 244 27.50 21.95 12.04
C MET A 244 28.44 22.71 11.09
N ALA A 245 27.96 23.09 9.90
CA ALA A 245 28.73 23.89 8.95
C ALA A 245 29.07 25.29 9.51
N ASP A 246 28.13 25.95 10.19
CA ASP A 246 28.36 27.26 10.82
C ASP A 246 29.40 27.20 11.94
N SER A 247 29.43 26.12 12.72
CA SER A 247 30.48 25.88 13.71
C SER A 247 31.87 25.79 13.05
N ILE A 248 31.99 25.03 11.96
CA ILE A 248 33.23 24.93 11.18
C ILE A 248 33.63 26.30 10.61
N SER A 249 32.67 27.02 10.01
CA SER A 249 32.89 28.33 9.42
C SER A 249 33.42 29.33 10.45
N THR A 250 32.89 29.30 11.67
CA THR A 250 33.32 30.16 12.78
C THR A 250 34.75 29.82 13.23
N GLN A 251 35.08 28.54 13.38
CA GLN A 251 36.41 28.09 13.83
C GLN A 251 37.50 28.32 12.77
N MET A 252 37.16 28.18 11.48
CA MET A 252 38.09 28.36 10.37
C MET A 252 38.16 29.81 9.85
N GLY A 253 37.27 30.69 10.30
CA GLY A 253 37.17 32.06 9.80
C GLY A 253 36.57 32.18 8.38
N TYR A 254 35.73 31.23 7.97
CA TYR A 254 35.05 31.25 6.65
C TYR A 254 33.78 32.11 6.63
N GLY A 255 33.49 32.89 7.69
CA GLY A 255 32.23 33.63 7.88
C GLY A 255 31.78 34.56 6.74
N TYR A 256 32.63 34.86 5.76
CA TYR A 256 32.24 35.56 4.54
C TYR A 256 31.39 34.71 3.57
N TYR A 257 31.52 33.38 3.62
CA TYR A 257 30.88 32.45 2.69
C TYR A 257 29.54 31.86 3.19
N SER A 258 29.18 32.04 4.48
CA SER A 258 27.90 31.53 5.04
C SER A 258 26.65 32.29 4.58
N ASN A 259 26.76 33.50 4.01
CA ASN A 259 25.62 34.43 3.94
C ASN A 259 25.02 34.73 2.55
N THR A 260 25.36 33.98 1.50
CA THR A 260 24.94 34.35 0.12
C THR A 260 23.64 33.73 -0.39
N THR A 261 22.84 33.02 0.42
CA THR A 261 21.57 32.40 -0.08
C THR A 261 20.30 32.82 0.64
N THR A 262 20.30 33.93 1.39
CA THR A 262 19.04 34.52 1.90
C THR A 262 19.09 36.04 1.83
N SER A 263 18.77 36.59 0.66
CA SER A 263 18.38 38.00 0.53
C SER A 263 17.40 38.14 -0.62
N THR A 264 16.13 37.84 -0.35
CA THR A 264 15.02 38.51 -1.03
C THR A 264 14.95 39.93 -0.49
N THR A 265 15.65 40.84 -1.17
CA THR A 265 15.53 42.27 -0.93
C THR A 265 14.16 42.73 -1.44
N THR A 266 13.20 42.89 -0.55
CA THR A 266 12.03 43.73 -0.83
C THR A 266 12.51 45.18 -0.77
N GLU A 267 12.77 45.78 -1.94
CA GLU A 267 13.04 47.21 -2.03
C GLU A 267 11.77 48.00 -1.71
N THR A 268 11.67 48.50 -0.49
CA THR A 268 10.76 49.57 -0.15
C THR A 268 11.46 50.89 -0.49
N TYR A 269 11.10 51.47 -1.62
CA TYR A 269 11.45 52.85 -1.97
C TYR A 269 10.79 53.81 -0.97
N SER A 270 11.60 54.54 -0.20
CA SER A 270 11.17 55.68 0.60
C SER A 270 11.83 56.93 0.02
N GLU A 271 11.11 57.67 -0.81
CA GLU A 271 11.51 59.03 -1.19
C GLU A 271 11.30 59.95 0.02
N THR A 272 12.39 60.50 0.55
CA THR A 272 12.35 61.62 1.50
C THR A 272 12.92 62.84 0.80
N TYR A 273 12.01 63.70 0.34
CA TYR A 273 12.33 65.07 -0.02
C TYR A 273 12.82 65.81 1.23
N SER A 274 14.07 66.29 1.20
CA SER A 274 14.59 67.27 2.15
C SER A 274 14.91 68.54 1.39
N GLU A 275 13.98 69.50 1.48
CA GLU A 275 14.17 70.88 1.05
C GLU A 275 14.68 71.65 2.28
N SER A 276 15.90 72.17 2.21
CA SER A 276 16.35 73.23 3.13
C SER A 276 17.29 74.18 2.40
N GLU A 277 16.82 75.42 2.32
CA GLU A 277 17.48 76.59 1.76
C GLU A 277 18.71 77.00 2.57
N THR A 278 19.77 77.43 1.89
CA THR A 278 20.59 78.57 2.34
C THR A 278 21.15 79.27 1.10
N GLY A 279 20.80 80.55 0.93
CA GLY A 279 21.21 81.39 -0.19
C GLY A 279 22.49 82.19 0.04
N THR A 280 22.58 83.26 -0.76
CA THR A 280 23.61 84.32 -0.89
C THR A 280 24.81 83.97 -1.77
N ASP A 281 25.32 84.82 -2.69
CA ASP A 281 24.93 86.14 -3.22
C ASP A 281 25.98 86.53 -4.30
N THR A 282 25.62 87.44 -5.22
CA THR A 282 26.44 88.23 -6.17
C THR A 282 27.15 87.47 -7.30
N GLY A 283 27.23 87.93 -8.55
CA GLY A 283 27.07 89.26 -9.13
C GLY A 283 28.19 89.44 -10.18
N TYR A 284 27.78 89.66 -11.44
CA TYR A 284 28.55 89.74 -12.70
C TYR A 284 28.95 88.42 -13.38
#